data_AF-X2J6I4-F1
#
_entry.id   AF-X2J6I4-F1
#
_cell.length_a   1.000
_cell.length_b   1.000
_cell.length_c   1.000
_cell.angle_alpha   90.00
_cell.angle_beta   90.00
_cell.angle_gamma   90.00
#
_symmetry.space_group_name_H-M   'P 1'
#
loop_
_entity.id
_entity.type
_entity.pdbx_description
1 polymer ?
#
loop_
_entity_poly.entity_id
_entity_poly.type
_entity_poly.pdbx_seq_one_letter_code
_entity_poly.pdbx_strand_id
1 'polypeptide(L)'
;DAMFEAGVGHQLSLLPRNEVRARVRDYLSRGVDMLKIAVSDHIVFTLVDRSVGFDRSYQAFSRPALEVMVEEARAAGVPVLTHTVSVEALDTSVDLGADVLIHANYTLGQQIPNYLIDKIVASDSWAGLQTVHDQHRQGLEDVGSRAAALAGEPYATNERNLISANAKILLNTDAGCPSRDHLADLSPVEREDRPWTIGNDHFHWTQS
;
A
#
# COMPACT_ATOMS: atom_id res chain seq x y z
N ASP A 1 -14.00 8.79 -15.24
CA ASP A 1 -14.50 8.50 -13.88
C ASP A 1 -15.32 7.21 -13.78
N ALA A 2 -16.39 7.02 -14.55
CA ALA A 2 -17.22 5.80 -14.46
C ALA A 2 -16.47 4.47 -14.73
N MET A 3 -15.44 4.46 -15.60
CA MET A 3 -14.60 3.28 -15.83
C MET A 3 -13.57 3.03 -14.73
N PHE A 4 -13.15 4.06 -13.98
CA PHE A 4 -12.07 3.95 -13.00
C PHE A 4 -12.57 3.35 -11.69
N GLU A 5 -13.73 3.78 -11.22
CA GLU A 5 -14.29 3.32 -9.94
C GLU A 5 -15.15 2.06 -10.09
N ALA A 6 -15.74 1.83 -11.27
CA ALA A 6 -16.60 0.68 -11.59
C ALA A 6 -17.75 0.40 -10.58
N GLY A 7 -18.10 1.38 -9.73
CA GLY A 7 -19.13 1.25 -8.70
C GLY A 7 -18.68 0.57 -7.40
N VAL A 8 -17.37 0.39 -7.20
CA VAL A 8 -16.77 -0.30 -6.02
C VAL A 8 -15.75 0.55 -5.27
N GLY A 9 -15.90 1.87 -5.30
CA GLY A 9 -15.03 2.79 -4.58
C GLY A 9 -15.49 3.10 -3.15
N HIS A 10 -15.15 4.29 -2.68
CA HIS A 10 -15.38 4.78 -1.33
C HIS A 10 -16.86 4.80 -0.89
N GLN A 11 -17.80 4.96 -1.83
CA GLN A 11 -19.24 4.97 -1.57
C GLN A 11 -19.75 3.66 -0.96
N LEU A 12 -19.02 2.56 -1.13
CA LEU A 12 -19.35 1.29 -0.48
C LEU A 12 -19.32 1.38 1.06
N SER A 13 -18.57 2.33 1.62
CA SER A 13 -18.47 2.53 3.08
C SER A 13 -19.81 2.93 3.73
N LEU A 14 -20.74 3.45 2.93
CA LEU A 14 -22.08 3.88 3.38
C LEU A 14 -23.10 2.73 3.35
N LEU A 15 -22.78 1.61 2.68
CA LEU A 15 -23.74 0.55 2.43
C LEU A 15 -23.71 -0.52 3.53
N PRO A 16 -24.84 -1.17 3.82
CA PRO A 16 -24.83 -2.37 4.63
C PRO A 16 -24.04 -3.48 3.91
N ARG A 17 -23.33 -4.33 4.67
CA ARG A 17 -22.43 -5.36 4.12
C ARG A 17 -23.08 -6.29 3.07
N ASN A 18 -24.39 -6.53 3.15
CA ASN A 18 -25.10 -7.38 2.18
C ASN A 18 -25.21 -6.70 0.81
N GLU A 19 -25.33 -5.37 0.77
CA GLU A 19 -25.31 -4.61 -0.49
C GLU A 19 -23.88 -4.47 -1.02
N VAL A 20 -22.89 -4.32 -0.14
CA VAL A 20 -21.46 -4.41 -0.51
C VAL A 20 -21.18 -5.75 -1.20
N ARG A 21 -21.66 -6.87 -0.64
CA ARG A 21 -21.52 -8.20 -1.25
C ARG A 21 -21.97 -8.23 -2.70
N ALA A 22 -23.17 -7.71 -2.97
CA ALA A 22 -23.74 -7.71 -4.31
C ALA A 22 -22.87 -6.92 -5.30
N ARG A 23 -22.35 -5.76 -4.89
CA ARG A 23 -21.48 -4.91 -5.75
C ARG A 23 -20.12 -5.53 -6.01
N VAL A 24 -19.51 -6.11 -4.98
CA VAL A 24 -18.20 -6.77 -5.10
C VAL A 24 -18.31 -8.02 -5.98
N ARG A 25 -19.38 -8.81 -5.82
CA ARG A 25 -19.66 -9.96 -6.69
C ARG A 25 -19.81 -9.55 -8.15
N ASP A 26 -20.60 -8.51 -8.41
CA ASP A 26 -20.77 -7.99 -9.78
C ASP A 26 -19.44 -7.54 -10.37
N TYR A 27 -18.62 -6.82 -9.59
CA TYR A 27 -17.30 -6.38 -10.02
C TYR A 27 -16.36 -7.56 -10.34
N LEU A 28 -16.29 -8.56 -9.47
CA LEU A 28 -15.48 -9.76 -9.69
C LEU A 28 -15.92 -10.55 -10.93
N SER A 29 -17.23 -10.58 -11.21
CA SER A 29 -17.77 -11.26 -12.41
C SER A 29 -17.33 -10.64 -13.74
N ARG A 30 -16.75 -9.42 -13.71
CA ARG A 30 -16.16 -8.75 -14.87
C ARG A 30 -14.80 -9.34 -15.26
N GLY A 31 -14.29 -10.30 -14.50
CA GLY A 31 -13.08 -11.05 -14.85
C GLY A 31 -11.79 -10.35 -14.45
N VAL A 32 -11.79 -9.59 -13.34
CA VAL A 32 -10.53 -9.12 -12.76
C VAL A 32 -9.75 -10.30 -12.19
N ASP A 33 -8.43 -10.31 -12.38
CA ASP A 33 -7.58 -11.43 -11.94
C ASP A 33 -7.32 -11.43 -10.43
N MET A 34 -7.65 -10.34 -9.74
CA MET A 34 -7.38 -10.12 -8.32
C MET A 34 -8.28 -9.03 -7.74
N LEU A 35 -8.43 -9.01 -6.41
CA LEU A 35 -9.15 -7.97 -5.68
C LEU A 35 -8.20 -7.23 -4.73
N LYS A 36 -7.93 -5.95 -4.99
CA LYS A 36 -7.22 -5.07 -4.05
C LYS A 36 -8.22 -4.27 -3.21
N ILE A 37 -8.15 -4.40 -1.89
CA ILE A 37 -9.06 -3.74 -0.94
C ILE A 37 -8.31 -2.65 -0.19
N ALA A 38 -8.86 -1.43 -0.18
CA ALA A 38 -8.40 -0.37 0.72
C ALA A 38 -8.92 -0.63 2.14
N VAL A 39 -8.11 -1.32 2.96
CA VAL A 39 -8.46 -1.59 4.36
C VAL A 39 -8.37 -0.30 5.17
N SER A 40 -7.32 0.48 4.93
CA SER A 40 -7.23 1.88 5.37
C SER A 40 -7.45 2.86 4.23
N ASP A 41 -7.65 4.12 4.57
CA ASP A 41 -7.84 5.22 3.64
C ASP A 41 -6.60 5.49 2.75
N HIS A 42 -6.85 6.24 1.68
CA HIS A 42 -5.82 6.88 0.85
C HIS A 42 -5.89 8.43 0.96
N ILE A 43 -6.66 8.93 1.94
CA ILE A 43 -6.86 10.36 2.18
C ILE A 43 -5.60 10.98 2.80
N VAL A 44 -4.77 10.15 3.46
CA VAL A 44 -3.48 10.54 4.05
C VAL A 44 -2.68 11.53 3.21
N PHE A 45 -2.55 11.32 1.88
CA PHE A 45 -1.76 12.19 1.00
C PHE A 45 -2.42 13.54 0.65
N THR A 46 -3.71 13.68 0.91
CA THR A 46 -4.48 14.92 0.66
C THR A 46 -4.53 15.84 1.86
N LEU A 47 -4.29 15.30 3.07
CA LEU A 47 -4.35 16.03 4.33
C LEU A 47 -2.97 16.29 4.93
N VAL A 48 -1.87 15.95 4.23
CA VAL A 48 -0.52 16.18 4.74
C VAL A 48 -0.26 17.69 4.86
N ASP A 49 -0.22 18.17 6.09
CA ASP A 49 0.48 19.40 6.43
C ASP A 49 1.99 19.11 6.48
N ARG A 50 2.77 19.83 5.68
CA ARG A 50 4.23 19.70 5.63
C ARG A 50 4.91 19.90 6.98
N SER A 51 4.27 20.62 7.90
CA SER A 51 4.82 20.92 9.23
C SER A 51 4.49 19.88 10.29
N VAL A 52 3.47 19.04 10.07
CA VAL A 52 2.97 18.07 11.06
C VAL A 52 3.27 16.62 10.65
N GLY A 53 3.46 16.37 9.35
CA GLY A 53 3.69 15.03 8.82
C GLY A 53 2.40 14.19 8.80
N PHE A 54 2.55 12.87 8.79
CA PHE A 54 1.42 11.95 8.82
C PHE A 54 0.90 11.77 10.25
N ASP A 55 -0.33 12.20 10.52
CA ASP A 55 -0.89 12.20 11.89
C ASP A 55 -2.12 11.30 12.07
N ARG A 56 -2.73 10.84 10.98
CA ARG A 56 -3.98 10.06 11.02
C ARG A 56 -4.08 9.07 9.87
N SER A 57 -4.71 7.94 10.19
CA SER A 57 -5.24 6.98 9.23
C SER A 57 -6.58 6.46 9.75
N TYR A 58 -7.47 6.15 8.83
CA TYR A 58 -8.80 5.63 9.08
C TYR A 58 -8.96 4.29 8.37
N GLN A 59 -9.72 3.37 8.97
CA GLN A 59 -10.18 2.19 8.27
C GLN A 59 -11.40 2.56 7.42
N ALA A 60 -11.36 2.23 6.13
CA ALA A 60 -12.40 2.65 5.18
C ALA A 60 -13.71 1.87 5.37
N PHE A 61 -13.62 0.65 5.89
CA PHE A 61 -14.74 -0.27 6.04
C PHE A 61 -14.76 -0.89 7.43
N SER A 62 -15.97 -1.23 7.90
CA SER A 62 -16.11 -2.06 9.10
C SER A 62 -15.54 -3.46 8.85
N ARG A 63 -15.05 -4.11 9.91
CA ARG A 63 -14.54 -5.49 9.85
C ARG A 63 -15.52 -6.48 9.20
N PRO A 64 -16.83 -6.49 9.52
CA PRO A 64 -17.78 -7.39 8.86
C PRO A 64 -17.98 -7.12 7.36
N ALA A 65 -17.69 -5.91 6.87
CA ALA A 65 -17.73 -5.62 5.44
C ALA A 65 -16.46 -6.12 4.75
N LEU A 66 -15.29 -5.97 5.37
CA LEU A 66 -14.02 -6.50 4.87
C LEU A 66 -14.06 -8.03 4.72
N GLU A 67 -14.58 -8.73 5.72
CA GLU A 67 -14.75 -10.20 5.67
C GLU A 67 -15.61 -10.63 4.48
N VAL A 68 -16.71 -9.92 4.24
CA VAL A 68 -17.59 -10.17 3.08
C VAL A 68 -16.87 -9.94 1.74
N MET A 69 -16.02 -8.91 1.64
CA MET A 69 -15.24 -8.65 0.44
C MET A 69 -14.25 -9.80 0.15
N VAL A 70 -13.58 -10.28 1.21
CA VAL A 70 -12.65 -11.41 1.13
C VAL A 70 -13.39 -12.69 0.72
N GLU A 71 -14.53 -13.00 1.33
CA GLU A 71 -15.34 -14.16 0.97
C GLU A 71 -15.72 -14.19 -0.52
N GLU A 72 -16.11 -13.04 -1.09
CA GLU A 72 -16.45 -12.96 -2.51
C GLU A 72 -15.21 -13.15 -3.41
N ALA A 73 -14.04 -12.62 -3.03
CA ALA A 73 -12.80 -12.88 -3.76
C ALA A 73 -12.42 -14.37 -3.73
N ARG A 74 -12.58 -15.03 -2.58
CA ARG A 74 -12.36 -16.48 -2.44
C ARG A 74 -13.34 -17.28 -3.29
N ALA A 75 -14.62 -16.90 -3.31
CA ALA A 75 -15.63 -17.54 -4.15
C ALA A 75 -15.35 -17.35 -5.66
N ALA A 76 -14.79 -16.20 -6.05
CA ALA A 76 -14.34 -15.94 -7.41
C ALA A 76 -13.00 -16.62 -7.76
N GLY A 77 -12.30 -17.19 -6.78
CA GLY A 77 -11.03 -17.88 -6.99
C GLY A 77 -9.86 -16.94 -7.30
N VAL A 78 -9.93 -15.66 -6.88
CA VAL A 78 -8.89 -14.66 -7.15
C VAL A 78 -8.11 -14.28 -5.89
N PRO A 79 -6.83 -13.86 -6.02
CA PRO A 79 -6.05 -13.37 -4.90
C PRO A 79 -6.64 -12.08 -4.29
N VAL A 80 -6.46 -11.95 -2.98
CA VAL A 80 -6.81 -10.78 -2.19
C VAL A 80 -5.54 -9.99 -1.90
N LEU A 81 -5.51 -8.75 -2.35
CA LEU A 81 -4.48 -7.77 -2.05
C LEU A 81 -5.06 -6.74 -1.08
N THR A 82 -4.26 -6.21 -0.17
CA THR A 82 -4.68 -5.12 0.71
C THR A 82 -3.80 -3.88 0.55
N HIS A 83 -4.44 -2.73 0.72
CA HIS A 83 -3.80 -1.43 0.93
C HIS A 83 -3.96 -1.06 2.41
N THR A 84 -2.82 -0.84 3.08
CA THR A 84 -2.71 -0.45 4.48
C THR A 84 -1.70 0.67 4.67
N VAL A 85 -1.99 1.63 5.54
CA VAL A 85 -1.03 2.68 5.95
C VAL A 85 -0.93 2.84 7.47
N SER A 86 -1.49 1.93 8.27
CA SER A 86 -1.37 1.96 9.72
C SER A 86 -1.08 0.58 10.28
N VAL A 87 -0.46 0.53 11.47
CA VAL A 87 -0.17 -0.72 12.19
C VAL A 87 -1.45 -1.57 12.35
N GLU A 88 -2.55 -0.95 12.78
CA GLU A 88 -3.83 -1.62 12.98
C GLU A 88 -4.45 -2.16 11.68
N ALA A 89 -4.34 -1.40 10.58
CA ALA A 89 -4.85 -1.85 9.29
C ALA A 89 -4.02 -3.01 8.72
N LEU A 90 -2.70 -3.03 8.97
CA LEU A 90 -1.82 -4.13 8.63
C LEU A 90 -2.18 -5.39 9.43
N ASP A 91 -2.34 -5.27 10.76
CA ASP A 91 -2.77 -6.37 11.63
C ASP A 91 -4.13 -6.95 11.21
N THR A 92 -5.08 -6.06 10.91
CA THR A 92 -6.40 -6.39 10.37
C THR A 92 -6.29 -7.17 9.06
N SER A 93 -5.40 -6.75 8.15
CA SER A 93 -5.21 -7.39 6.84
C SER A 93 -4.64 -8.79 6.94
N VAL A 94 -3.72 -9.02 7.89
CA VAL A 94 -3.20 -10.36 8.17
C VAL A 94 -4.30 -11.25 8.74
N ASP A 95 -5.13 -10.74 9.65
CA ASP A 95 -6.29 -11.49 10.18
C ASP A 95 -7.35 -11.81 9.13
N LEU A 96 -7.46 -11.02 8.08
CA LEU A 96 -8.36 -11.29 6.96
C LEU A 96 -7.82 -12.40 6.04
N GLY A 97 -6.57 -12.83 6.24
CA GLY A 97 -5.91 -13.81 5.39
C GLY A 97 -5.68 -13.29 3.98
N ALA A 98 -5.26 -12.02 3.84
CA ALA A 98 -4.87 -11.45 2.57
C ALA A 98 -3.66 -12.18 1.98
N ASP A 99 -3.65 -12.40 0.66
CA ASP A 99 -2.54 -13.10 0.01
C ASP A 99 -1.32 -12.18 -0.16
N VAL A 100 -1.57 -10.89 -0.44
CA VAL A 100 -0.51 -9.89 -0.62
C VAL A 100 -0.85 -8.61 0.15
N LEU A 101 0.09 -8.16 0.96
CA LEU A 101 0.05 -6.91 1.72
C LEU A 101 0.87 -5.88 0.92
N ILE A 102 0.22 -5.01 0.15
CA ILE A 102 0.92 -3.98 -0.64
C ILE A 102 1.41 -2.88 0.31
N HIS A 103 2.61 -2.34 0.04
CA HIS A 103 3.31 -1.33 0.85
C HIS A 103 3.22 -1.62 2.36
N ALA A 104 3.51 -2.87 2.73
CA ALA A 104 3.40 -3.38 4.09
C ALA A 104 4.33 -2.66 5.08
N ASN A 105 5.38 -1.99 4.59
CA ASN A 105 6.29 -1.18 5.39
C ASN A 105 5.69 0.16 5.85
N TYR A 106 4.61 0.64 5.23
CA TYR A 106 4.02 1.94 5.55
C TYR A 106 3.01 1.87 6.71
N THR A 107 3.39 2.50 7.82
CA THR A 107 2.65 2.49 9.10
C THR A 107 2.51 3.87 9.74
N LEU A 108 2.72 4.93 8.96
CA LEU A 108 2.54 6.35 9.32
C LEU A 108 3.13 6.73 10.68
N GLY A 109 4.46 6.86 10.72
CA GLY A 109 5.19 7.36 11.88
C GLY A 109 5.44 6.33 12.99
N GLN A 110 5.01 5.08 12.82
CA GLN A 110 5.29 4.00 13.76
C GLN A 110 6.16 2.89 13.17
N GLN A 111 6.99 2.25 13.98
CA GLN A 111 7.60 0.98 13.59
C GLN A 111 6.57 -0.15 13.71
N ILE A 112 6.68 -1.17 12.85
CA ILE A 112 5.86 -2.38 12.98
C ILE A 112 6.26 -3.09 14.29
N PRO A 113 5.31 -3.35 15.21
CA PRO A 113 5.62 -4.06 16.45
C PRO A 113 6.05 -5.51 16.19
N ASN A 114 6.94 -6.06 17.02
CA ASN A 114 7.42 -7.44 16.87
C ASN A 114 6.30 -8.48 16.80
N TYR A 115 5.21 -8.31 17.59
CA TYR A 115 4.09 -9.25 17.54
C TYR A 115 3.46 -9.34 16.13
N LEU A 116 3.45 -8.22 15.40
CA LEU A 116 2.88 -8.15 14.05
C LEU A 116 3.88 -8.68 13.01
N ILE A 117 5.18 -8.45 13.20
CA ILE A 117 6.21 -9.13 12.40
C ILE A 117 6.07 -10.65 12.53
N ASP A 118 5.99 -11.18 13.76
CA ASP A 118 5.82 -12.61 14.03
C ASP A 118 4.52 -13.14 13.39
N LYS A 119 3.43 -12.37 13.48
CA LYS A 119 2.15 -12.71 12.86
C LYS A 119 2.25 -12.77 11.33
N ILE A 120 2.92 -11.83 10.69
CA ILE A 120 3.15 -11.81 9.24
C ILE A 120 3.98 -13.03 8.83
N VAL A 121 5.09 -13.30 9.53
CA VAL A 121 5.98 -14.45 9.28
C VAL A 121 5.24 -15.78 9.41
N ALA A 122 4.38 -15.91 10.42
CA ALA A 122 3.58 -17.11 10.64
C ALA A 122 2.40 -17.27 9.67
N SER A 123 2.01 -16.20 8.97
CA SER A 123 0.86 -16.22 8.05
C SER A 123 1.23 -16.69 6.64
N ASP A 124 0.22 -17.00 5.83
CA ASP A 124 0.42 -17.31 4.40
C ASP A 124 0.62 -16.08 3.50
N SER A 125 0.58 -14.86 4.06
CA SER A 125 0.68 -13.59 3.33
C SER A 125 2.08 -13.29 2.77
N TRP A 126 2.13 -12.57 1.65
CA TRP A 126 3.35 -11.94 1.09
C TRP A 126 3.39 -10.45 1.41
N ALA A 127 4.49 -9.95 1.96
CA ALA A 127 4.70 -8.55 2.28
C ALA A 127 5.37 -7.81 1.10
N GLY A 128 4.62 -6.95 0.42
CA GLY A 128 5.13 -6.05 -0.61
C GLY A 128 5.86 -4.87 0.03
N LEU A 129 7.15 -4.71 -0.24
CA LEU A 129 7.96 -3.60 0.28
C LEU A 129 8.19 -2.55 -0.79
N GLN A 130 8.07 -1.27 -0.42
CA GLN A 130 8.35 -0.11 -1.28
C GLN A 130 9.52 0.70 -0.74
N THR A 131 10.70 0.43 -1.28
CA THR A 131 11.98 0.99 -0.80
C THR A 131 12.42 2.18 -1.64
N VAL A 132 13.17 3.09 -1.02
CA VAL A 132 13.88 4.18 -1.70
C VAL A 132 15.37 4.04 -1.43
N HIS A 133 16.20 4.18 -2.47
CA HIS A 133 17.66 4.09 -2.34
C HIS A 133 18.21 5.18 -1.40
N ASP A 134 19.24 4.88 -0.61
CA ASP A 134 19.78 5.79 0.40
C ASP A 134 20.26 7.13 -0.18
N GLN A 135 20.88 7.11 -1.38
CA GLN A 135 21.31 8.33 -2.05
C GLN A 135 20.10 9.15 -2.54
N HIS A 136 19.08 8.48 -3.07
CA HIS A 136 17.86 9.16 -3.50
C HIS A 136 17.10 9.75 -2.31
N ARG A 137 17.01 9.02 -1.19
CA ARG A 137 16.44 9.51 0.08
C ARG A 137 17.09 10.81 0.52
N GLN A 138 18.41 10.85 0.60
CA GLN A 138 19.15 12.07 0.97
C GLN A 138 18.85 13.21 -0.01
N GLY A 139 18.84 12.92 -1.31
CA GLY A 139 18.47 13.90 -2.33
C GLY A 139 17.05 14.45 -2.16
N LEU A 140 16.07 13.61 -1.85
CA LEU A 140 14.69 14.02 -1.56
C LEU A 140 14.61 14.90 -0.30
N GLU A 141 15.37 14.56 0.74
CA GLU A 141 15.46 15.35 1.98
C GLU A 141 16.07 16.74 1.70
N ASP A 142 17.16 16.80 0.94
CA ASP A 142 17.89 18.04 0.60
C ASP A 142 17.02 19.07 -0.13
N VAL A 143 16.17 18.59 -1.05
CA VAL A 143 15.26 19.47 -1.83
C VAL A 143 13.91 19.67 -1.15
N GLY A 144 13.69 19.10 0.04
CA GLY A 144 12.41 19.18 0.76
C GLY A 144 11.25 18.53 0.01
N SER A 145 11.52 17.46 -0.73
CA SER A 145 10.49 16.72 -1.47
C SER A 145 9.47 16.11 -0.50
N ARG A 146 8.20 16.09 -0.90
CA ARG A 146 7.14 15.44 -0.11
C ARG A 146 7.36 13.94 0.02
N ALA A 147 8.06 13.33 -0.94
CA ALA A 147 8.32 11.90 -0.93
C ALA A 147 9.39 11.49 0.09
N ALA A 148 10.20 12.43 0.60
CA ALA A 148 11.20 12.16 1.63
C ALA A 148 10.57 11.52 2.88
N ALA A 149 9.33 11.90 3.21
CA ALA A 149 8.59 11.34 4.34
C ALA A 149 8.40 9.82 4.23
N LEU A 150 8.29 9.27 3.00
CA LEU A 150 8.12 7.83 2.75
C LEU A 150 9.45 7.08 2.55
N ALA A 151 10.54 7.82 2.29
CA ALA A 151 11.85 7.24 1.99
C ALA A 151 12.63 6.88 3.27
N GLY A 152 12.38 7.60 4.36
CA GLY A 152 13.14 7.49 5.60
C GLY A 152 12.49 6.64 6.69
N GLU A 153 12.84 6.96 7.93
CA GLU A 153 12.29 6.30 9.11
C GLU A 153 10.81 6.70 9.33
N PRO A 154 10.00 5.80 9.89
CA PRO A 154 10.34 4.46 10.39
C PRO A 154 10.35 3.34 9.33
N TYR A 155 10.08 3.66 8.06
CA TYR A 155 9.74 2.65 7.05
C TYR A 155 10.94 1.81 6.62
N ALA A 156 12.12 2.41 6.49
CA ALA A 156 13.34 1.68 6.21
C ALA A 156 13.68 0.66 7.33
N THR A 157 13.43 0.98 8.60
CA THR A 157 13.56 0.02 9.70
C THR A 157 12.52 -1.09 9.62
N ASN A 158 11.27 -0.76 9.26
CA ASN A 158 10.21 -1.76 9.08
C ASN A 158 10.55 -2.79 8.01
N GLU A 159 11.08 -2.33 6.87
CA GLU A 159 11.55 -3.19 5.78
C GLU A 159 12.62 -4.17 6.27
N ARG A 160 13.65 -3.65 6.95
CA ARG A 160 14.75 -4.47 7.49
C ARG A 160 14.26 -5.47 8.54
N ASN A 161 13.32 -5.10 9.38
CA ASN A 161 12.74 -6.00 10.39
C ASN A 161 11.96 -7.15 9.73
N LEU A 162 11.16 -6.88 8.69
CA LEU A 162 10.46 -7.91 7.93
C LEU A 162 11.45 -8.85 7.21
N ILE A 163 12.46 -8.30 6.57
CA ILE A 163 13.50 -9.08 5.86
C ILE A 163 14.30 -9.95 6.84
N SER A 164 14.80 -9.37 7.93
CA SER A 164 15.63 -10.07 8.92
C SER A 164 14.85 -11.13 9.71
N ALA A 165 13.53 -10.97 9.84
CA ALA A 165 12.64 -11.98 10.41
C ALA A 165 12.30 -13.11 9.42
N ASN A 166 12.80 -13.07 8.18
CA ASN A 166 12.52 -14.03 7.11
C ASN A 166 11.03 -14.06 6.69
N ALA A 167 10.36 -12.90 6.69
CA ALA A 167 9.04 -12.79 6.08
C ALA A 167 9.12 -13.05 4.57
N LYS A 168 8.01 -13.48 3.97
CA LYS A 168 7.91 -13.63 2.50
C LYS A 168 7.79 -12.26 1.86
N ILE A 169 8.87 -11.80 1.22
CA ILE A 169 8.94 -10.46 0.63
C ILE A 169 8.57 -10.48 -0.85
N LEU A 170 7.83 -9.46 -1.29
CA LEU A 170 7.44 -9.23 -2.68
C LEU A 170 7.95 -7.86 -3.15
N LEU A 171 8.45 -7.79 -4.39
CA LEU A 171 8.84 -6.52 -5.02
C LEU A 171 7.59 -5.70 -5.32
N ASN A 172 7.51 -4.50 -4.74
CA ASN A 172 6.39 -3.58 -4.96
C ASN A 172 6.91 -2.14 -5.06
N THR A 173 6.38 -1.35 -5.99
CA THR A 173 6.87 0.03 -6.24
C THR A 173 5.76 1.05 -6.46
N ASP A 174 4.53 0.60 -6.73
CA ASP A 174 3.42 1.42 -7.23
C ASP A 174 3.82 2.33 -8.41
N ALA A 175 4.83 1.92 -9.17
CA ALA A 175 5.35 2.70 -10.27
C ALA A 175 4.38 2.77 -11.45
N GLY A 176 4.50 3.85 -12.21
CA GLY A 176 3.78 4.05 -13.46
C GLY A 176 4.62 4.77 -14.50
N CYS A 177 4.01 5.16 -15.61
CA CYS A 177 4.58 6.10 -16.55
C CYS A 177 4.02 7.50 -16.24
N PRO A 178 4.71 8.33 -15.43
CA PRO A 178 4.23 9.67 -15.11
C PRO A 178 4.20 10.56 -16.36
N SER A 179 3.30 11.55 -16.37
CA SER A 179 3.26 12.51 -17.47
C SER A 179 4.59 13.26 -17.59
N ARG A 180 4.96 13.65 -18.81
CA ARG A 180 6.18 14.42 -19.06
C ARG A 180 6.17 15.75 -18.32
N ASP A 181 4.99 16.36 -18.20
CA ASP A 181 4.81 17.64 -17.49
C ASP A 181 5.07 17.46 -15.99
N HIS A 182 4.51 16.43 -15.36
CA HIS A 182 4.80 16.13 -13.95
C HIS A 182 6.29 15.86 -13.74
N LEU A 183 6.95 15.12 -14.64
CA LEU A 183 8.40 14.90 -14.55
C LEU A 183 9.22 16.18 -14.74
N ALA A 184 8.73 17.15 -15.53
CA ALA A 184 9.41 18.42 -15.76
C ALA A 184 9.31 19.35 -14.55
N ASP A 185 8.23 19.23 -13.76
CA ASP A 185 8.01 20.01 -12.54
C ASP A 185 8.84 19.50 -11.34
N LEU A 186 9.30 18.25 -11.39
CA LEU A 186 10.20 17.68 -10.38
C LEU A 186 11.61 18.28 -10.48
N SER A 187 12.27 18.42 -9.34
CA SER A 187 13.69 18.79 -9.32
C SER A 187 14.55 17.74 -10.05
N PRO A 188 15.74 18.10 -10.58
CA PRO A 188 16.63 17.11 -11.20
C PRO A 188 16.94 15.92 -10.29
N VAL A 189 17.09 16.16 -8.99
CA VAL A 189 17.35 15.15 -7.95
C VAL A 189 16.18 14.17 -7.80
N GLU A 190 14.94 14.66 -7.82
CA GLU A 190 13.73 13.82 -7.75
C GLU A 190 13.52 12.94 -8.98
N ARG A 191 14.21 13.21 -10.09
CA ARG A 191 14.10 12.44 -11.33
C ARG A 191 15.17 11.36 -11.48
N GLU A 192 16.34 11.57 -10.87
CA GLU A 192 17.44 10.60 -10.88
C GLU A 192 17.08 9.42 -9.97
N ASP A 193 17.26 8.18 -10.45
CA ASP A 193 16.92 6.94 -9.71
C ASP A 193 15.49 6.90 -9.12
N ARG A 194 14.52 7.50 -9.82
CA ARG A 194 13.15 7.69 -9.32
C ARG A 194 12.42 6.35 -9.16
N PRO A 195 12.07 5.89 -7.95
CA PRO A 195 11.52 4.55 -7.74
C PRO A 195 10.09 4.37 -8.28
N TRP A 196 9.39 5.48 -8.55
CA TRP A 196 7.99 5.50 -9.02
C TRP A 196 7.84 5.61 -10.55
N THR A 197 8.91 5.40 -11.31
CA THR A 197 8.86 5.34 -12.79
C THR A 197 9.07 3.90 -13.24
N ILE A 198 8.15 3.34 -14.02
CA ILE A 198 8.34 2.03 -14.65
C ILE A 198 9.49 2.13 -15.64
N GLY A 199 10.54 1.31 -15.45
CA GLY A 199 11.70 1.29 -16.32
C GLY A 199 12.95 0.78 -15.61
N ASN A 200 14.10 1.33 -16.01
CA ASN A 200 15.40 0.88 -15.50
C ASN A 200 15.56 1.09 -13.98
N ASP A 201 14.81 2.03 -13.42
CA ASP A 201 14.89 2.40 -12.01
C ASP A 201 14.54 1.23 -11.07
N HIS A 202 13.82 0.20 -11.56
CA HIS A 202 13.44 -0.98 -10.77
C HIS A 202 14.57 -2.02 -10.63
N PHE A 203 15.61 -1.96 -11.46
CA PHE A 203 16.76 -2.86 -11.32
C PHE A 203 17.59 -2.55 -10.07
N HIS A 204 17.53 -1.31 -9.56
CA HIS A 204 18.23 -0.92 -8.34
C HIS A 204 17.67 -1.59 -7.08
N TRP A 205 16.40 -2.02 -7.09
CA TRP A 205 15.81 -2.79 -5.98
C TRP A 205 16.55 -4.13 -5.78
N THR A 206 17.08 -4.73 -6.85
CA THR A 206 17.87 -5.97 -6.75
C THR A 206 19.31 -5.76 -6.25
N GLN A 207 19.73 -4.50 -6.11
CA GLN A 207 21.09 -4.11 -5.71
C GLN A 207 21.14 -3.44 -4.32
N SER A 208 19.97 -3.26 -3.68
CA SER A 208 19.80 -2.61 -2.38
C SER A 208 19.91 -3.59 -1.22
#